data_AF-A0A9P6IIY2-F1
#
_entry.id   AF-A0A9P6IIY2-F1
#
_cell.length_a   1.000
_cell.length_b   1.000
_cell.length_c   1.000
_cell.angle_alpha   90.00
_cell.angle_beta   90.00
_cell.angle_gamma   90.00
#
_symmetry.space_group_name_H-M   'P 1'
#
loop_
_entity.id
_entity.type
_entity.pdbx_description
1 polymer ?
#
loop_
_entity_poly.entity_id
_entity_poly.type
_entity_poly.pdbx_seq_one_letter_code
_entity_poly.pdbx_strand_id
1 'polypeptide(L)'
;MKINTQSIILSLVAASTVIAAPAPIQKRNWVVDKLKPLFSEAVKTLSCTACVAALIGVKEVSLLNKNWVLSAGRELCPALAKQAPEVCDGMVELYGNALIESVIKADISSGDGKLICHSLGSLCPAPAVTSGTLTFPKPKPAKPVAPTASGQLIDVLHLSDWHVDELYAPGSEAVCGKPTCCRKFTDSPTTPQRAASSWGDYGCDTPVKLTQDLLKYIPKVANVSFAVMTGD
;
A
#
# COMPACT_ATOMS: atom_id res chain seq x y z
N MET A 1 4.15 -4.26 7.19
CA MET A 1 4.46 -4.70 5.80
C MET A 1 3.78 -3.78 4.79
N LYS A 2 4.52 -3.24 3.83
CA LYS A 2 3.97 -2.27 2.86
C LYS A 2 3.21 -3.00 1.75
N ILE A 3 1.88 -2.89 1.73
CA ILE A 3 1.12 -3.15 0.50
C ILE A 3 1.70 -2.21 -0.54
N ASN A 4 2.35 -2.77 -1.55
CA ASN A 4 3.01 -1.96 -2.56
C ASN A 4 1.92 -1.36 -3.47
N THR A 5 1.40 -0.19 -3.11
CA THR A 5 0.45 0.58 -3.92
C THR A 5 1.00 0.85 -5.32
N GLN A 6 2.33 0.88 -5.49
CA GLN A 6 2.98 0.97 -6.80
C GLN A 6 2.62 -0.24 -7.68
N SER A 7 2.53 -1.44 -7.12
CA SER A 7 2.16 -2.65 -7.87
C SER A 7 0.68 -2.67 -8.29
N ILE A 8 -0.23 -2.12 -7.47
CA ILE A 8 -1.65 -1.96 -7.84
C ILE A 8 -1.75 -0.98 -9.00
N ILE A 9 -1.16 0.21 -8.84
CA ILE A 9 -1.24 1.27 -9.84
C ILE A 9 -0.61 0.77 -11.15
N LEU A 10 0.53 0.08 -11.10
CA LEU A 10 1.19 -0.48 -12.30
C LEU A 10 0.30 -1.51 -13.00
N SER A 11 -0.43 -2.33 -12.24
CA SER A 11 -1.37 -3.32 -12.80
C SER A 11 -2.57 -2.66 -13.47
N LEU A 12 -3.12 -1.61 -12.87
CA LEU A 12 -4.20 -0.80 -13.46
C LEU A 12 -3.72 -0.04 -14.72
N VAL A 13 -2.47 0.41 -14.75
CA VAL A 13 -1.86 1.06 -15.93
C VAL A 13 -1.67 0.09 -17.09
N ALA A 14 -1.11 -1.09 -16.84
CA ALA A 14 -0.89 -2.10 -17.87
C ALA A 14 -2.21 -2.64 -18.46
N ALA A 15 -3.26 -2.71 -17.63
CA ALA A 15 -4.60 -3.14 -18.00
C ALA A 15 -5.23 -2.33 -19.14
N SER A 16 -5.17 -0.99 -19.05
CA SER A 16 -5.92 -0.13 -19.97
C SER A 16 -5.29 -0.02 -21.36
N THR A 17 -3.99 -0.26 -21.48
CA THR A 17 -3.31 -0.34 -22.79
C THR A 17 -3.66 -1.61 -23.59
N VAL A 18 -4.18 -2.67 -22.94
CA VAL A 18 -4.48 -3.96 -23.58
C VAL A 18 -5.94 -4.07 -24.03
N ILE A 19 -6.84 -3.28 -23.44
CA ILE A 19 -8.29 -3.57 -23.46
C ILE A 19 -9.11 -2.62 -24.35
N ALA A 20 -8.50 -1.59 -24.95
CA ALA A 20 -9.20 -0.62 -25.79
C ALA A 20 -9.75 -1.17 -27.13
N ALA A 21 -9.62 -2.47 -27.43
CA ALA A 21 -10.16 -3.09 -28.64
C ALA A 21 -11.50 -3.81 -28.38
N PRO A 22 -12.58 -3.50 -29.12
CA PRO A 22 -13.83 -4.25 -29.06
C PRO A 22 -13.65 -5.60 -29.78
N ALA A 23 -13.16 -6.60 -29.06
CA ALA A 23 -13.01 -7.97 -29.57
C ALA A 23 -13.79 -8.97 -28.71
N PRO A 24 -14.32 -10.08 -29.30
CA PRO A 24 -15.02 -11.12 -28.55
C PRO A 24 -14.13 -11.71 -27.44
N ILE A 25 -14.75 -12.09 -26.31
CA ILE A 25 -14.09 -12.51 -25.05
C ILE A 25 -12.97 -13.55 -25.26
N GLN A 26 -13.19 -14.50 -26.17
CA GLN A 26 -12.21 -15.56 -26.49
C GLN A 26 -10.93 -15.03 -27.19
N LYS A 27 -11.04 -13.96 -28.00
CA LYS A 27 -9.88 -13.27 -28.58
C LYS A 27 -9.18 -12.38 -27.57
N ARG A 28 -9.92 -11.83 -26.58
CA ARG A 28 -9.37 -11.00 -25.51
C ARG A 28 -8.35 -11.77 -24.66
N ASN A 29 -8.67 -13.00 -24.26
CA ASN A 29 -7.75 -13.85 -23.49
C ASN A 29 -6.48 -14.21 -24.28
N TRP A 30 -6.61 -14.52 -25.58
CA TRP A 30 -5.46 -14.78 -26.45
C TRP A 30 -4.56 -13.54 -26.63
N VAL A 31 -5.15 -12.35 -26.79
CA VAL A 31 -4.41 -11.09 -26.87
C VAL A 31 -3.69 -10.80 -25.56
N VAL A 32 -4.37 -10.94 -24.41
CA VAL A 32 -3.77 -10.77 -23.09
C VAL A 32 -2.62 -11.76 -22.88
N ASP A 33 -2.78 -13.03 -23.25
CA ASP A 33 -1.74 -14.06 -23.11
C ASP A 33 -0.51 -13.81 -23.99
N LYS A 34 -0.70 -13.23 -25.19
CA LYS A 34 0.41 -12.82 -26.07
C LYS A 34 1.09 -11.55 -25.60
N LEU A 35 0.36 -10.65 -24.96
CA LEU A 35 0.86 -9.36 -24.49
C LEU A 35 1.51 -9.46 -23.11
N LYS A 36 1.10 -10.37 -22.22
CA LYS A 36 1.72 -10.64 -20.90
C LYS A 36 3.26 -10.64 -20.93
N PRO A 37 3.95 -11.41 -21.80
CA PRO A 37 5.42 -11.41 -21.84
C PRO A 37 6.01 -10.11 -22.38
N LEU A 38 5.33 -9.46 -23.34
CA LEU A 38 5.74 -8.17 -23.89
C LEU A 38 5.60 -7.04 -22.87
N PHE A 39 4.53 -7.05 -22.06
CA PHE A 39 4.34 -6.12 -20.95
C PHE A 39 5.33 -6.37 -19.82
N SER A 40 5.58 -7.63 -19.45
CA SER A 40 6.57 -7.95 -18.42
C SER A 40 7.98 -7.47 -18.78
N GLU A 41 8.31 -7.41 -20.07
CA GLU A 41 9.61 -6.92 -20.55
C GLU A 41 9.59 -5.40 -20.82
N ALA A 42 8.46 -4.85 -21.30
CA ALA A 42 8.25 -3.41 -21.45
C ALA A 42 8.23 -2.68 -20.10
N VAL A 43 7.72 -3.29 -19.02
CA VAL A 43 7.75 -2.70 -17.66
C VAL A 43 9.18 -2.50 -17.18
N LYS A 44 10.13 -3.35 -17.57
CA LYS A 44 11.56 -3.19 -17.24
C LYS A 44 12.25 -2.09 -18.04
N THR A 45 11.62 -1.63 -19.13
CA THR A 45 12.17 -0.66 -20.08
C THR A 45 11.23 0.53 -20.29
N LEU A 46 10.22 0.69 -19.43
CA LEU A 46 9.15 1.64 -19.65
C LEU A 46 9.70 3.05 -19.48
N SER A 47 9.75 3.78 -20.59
CA SER A 47 10.13 5.19 -20.55
C SER A 47 9.03 6.01 -19.88
N CYS A 48 9.40 7.15 -19.31
CA CYS A 48 8.46 8.10 -18.70
C CYS A 48 7.26 8.40 -19.62
N THR A 49 7.51 8.61 -20.91
CA THR A 49 6.48 8.86 -21.93
C THR A 49 5.48 7.71 -22.04
N ALA A 50 5.96 6.46 -22.06
CA ALA A 50 5.09 5.30 -22.17
C ALA A 50 4.20 5.13 -20.93
N CYS A 51 4.73 5.40 -19.73
CA CYS A 51 3.94 5.39 -18.51
C CYS A 51 2.84 6.46 -18.50
N VAL A 52 3.18 7.71 -18.88
CA VAL A 52 2.21 8.81 -18.94
C VAL A 52 1.13 8.51 -19.99
N ALA A 53 1.50 8.02 -21.17
CA ALA A 53 0.55 7.63 -22.20
C ALA A 53 -0.40 6.52 -21.73
N ALA A 54 0.13 5.53 -21.00
CA ALA A 54 -0.69 4.47 -20.43
C ALA A 54 -1.67 5.01 -19.38
N LEU A 55 -1.26 5.94 -18.51
CA LEU A 55 -2.16 6.61 -17.55
C LEU A 55 -3.27 7.41 -18.24
N ILE A 56 -3.00 8.04 -19.39
CA ILE A 56 -4.04 8.71 -20.20
C ILE A 56 -5.05 7.67 -20.68
N GLY A 57 -4.59 6.54 -21.21
CA GLY A 57 -5.46 5.43 -21.59
C GLY A 57 -6.28 4.88 -20.42
N VAL A 58 -5.69 4.76 -19.22
CA VAL A 58 -6.45 4.39 -18.00
C VAL A 58 -7.55 5.39 -17.71
N LYS A 59 -7.25 6.68 -17.76
CA LYS A 59 -8.22 7.74 -17.51
C LYS A 59 -9.38 7.69 -18.51
N GLU A 60 -9.09 7.57 -19.80
CA GLU A 60 -10.10 7.46 -20.86
C GLU A 60 -10.99 6.23 -20.70
N VAL A 61 -10.40 5.04 -20.50
CA VAL A 61 -11.17 3.81 -20.29
C VAL A 61 -11.99 3.89 -19.00
N SER A 62 -11.45 4.50 -17.94
CA SER A 62 -12.17 4.69 -16.68
C SER A 62 -13.39 5.60 -16.80
N LEU A 63 -13.32 6.63 -17.65
CA LEU A 63 -14.44 7.53 -17.96
C LEU A 63 -15.55 6.80 -18.75
N LEU A 64 -15.20 5.80 -19.55
CA LEU A 64 -16.17 4.96 -20.27
C LEU A 64 -16.77 3.89 -19.34
N ASN A 65 -15.93 3.13 -18.65
CA ASN A 65 -16.35 2.06 -17.75
C ASN A 65 -15.24 1.68 -16.75
N LYS A 66 -15.37 2.14 -15.51
CA LYS A 66 -14.46 1.82 -14.40
C LYS A 66 -14.27 0.30 -14.19
N ASN A 67 -15.32 -0.51 -14.41
CA ASN A 67 -15.27 -1.95 -14.17
C ASN A 67 -14.32 -2.68 -15.13
N TRP A 68 -14.09 -2.14 -16.33
CA TRP A 68 -13.11 -2.72 -17.25
C TRP A 68 -11.70 -2.60 -16.70
N VAL A 69 -11.36 -1.45 -16.13
CA VAL A 69 -10.05 -1.20 -15.50
C VAL A 69 -9.89 -2.05 -14.23
N LEU A 70 -10.93 -2.15 -13.39
CA LEU A 70 -10.90 -3.02 -12.20
C LEU A 70 -10.73 -4.50 -12.55
N SER A 71 -11.47 -5.01 -13.53
CA SER A 71 -11.39 -6.42 -13.94
C SER A 71 -10.01 -6.77 -14.45
N ALA A 72 -9.43 -5.87 -15.24
CA ALA A 72 -8.10 -6.04 -15.79
C ALA A 72 -7.00 -5.92 -14.72
N GLY A 73 -7.20 -5.04 -13.73
CA GLY A 73 -6.33 -4.96 -12.55
C GLY A 73 -6.27 -6.29 -11.79
N ARG A 74 -7.41 -6.97 -11.61
CA ARG A 74 -7.47 -8.30 -10.97
C ARG A 74 -6.69 -9.35 -11.77
N GLU A 75 -6.85 -9.36 -13.09
CA GLU A 75 -6.21 -10.35 -13.96
C GLU A 75 -4.68 -10.17 -14.06
N LEU A 76 -4.20 -8.93 -14.10
CA LEU A 76 -2.77 -8.64 -14.30
C LEU A 76 -1.97 -8.58 -12.99
N CYS A 77 -2.63 -8.28 -11.87
CA CYS A 77 -1.96 -8.11 -10.59
C CYS A 77 -1.11 -9.32 -10.15
N PRO A 78 -1.56 -10.59 -10.25
CA PRO A 78 -0.75 -11.71 -9.79
C PRO A 78 0.61 -11.82 -10.49
N ALA A 79 0.64 -11.53 -11.80
CA ALA A 79 1.86 -11.56 -12.60
C ALA A 79 2.78 -10.36 -12.32
N LEU A 80 2.20 -9.16 -12.18
CA LEU A 80 2.97 -7.91 -12.05
C LEU A 80 3.41 -7.63 -10.61
N ALA A 81 2.53 -7.89 -9.63
CA ALA A 81 2.77 -7.67 -8.22
C ALA A 81 3.43 -8.88 -7.52
N LYS A 82 3.50 -10.03 -8.21
CA LYS A 82 3.94 -11.32 -7.64
C LYS A 82 3.19 -11.66 -6.35
N GLN A 83 1.88 -11.42 -6.36
CA GLN A 83 0.98 -11.69 -5.25
C GLN A 83 0.05 -12.85 -5.60
N ALA A 84 -0.50 -13.50 -4.58
CA ALA A 84 -1.52 -14.51 -4.78
C ALA A 84 -2.82 -13.89 -5.33
N PRO A 85 -3.61 -14.61 -6.15
CA PRO A 85 -4.81 -14.08 -6.79
C PRO A 85 -5.80 -13.43 -5.82
N GLU A 86 -6.07 -14.06 -4.70
CA GLU A 86 -7.01 -13.57 -3.68
C GLU A 86 -6.52 -12.31 -2.97
N VAL A 87 -5.20 -12.13 -2.85
CA VAL A 87 -4.60 -10.87 -2.36
C VAL A 87 -4.86 -9.74 -3.36
N CYS A 88 -4.65 -10.02 -4.65
CA CYS A 88 -4.94 -9.08 -5.73
C CYS A 88 -6.42 -8.70 -5.82
N ASP A 89 -7.32 -9.68 -5.67
CA ASP A 89 -8.76 -9.44 -5.67
C ASP A 89 -9.16 -8.51 -4.53
N GLY A 90 -8.70 -8.78 -3.30
CA GLY A 90 -8.95 -7.93 -2.14
C GLY A 90 -8.35 -6.53 -2.30
N MET A 91 -7.14 -6.41 -2.87
CA MET A 91 -6.52 -5.10 -3.14
C MET A 91 -7.34 -4.27 -4.13
N VAL A 92 -7.82 -4.87 -5.23
CA VAL A 92 -8.64 -4.16 -6.22
C VAL A 92 -10.02 -3.82 -5.65
N GLU A 93 -10.62 -4.72 -4.87
CA GLU A 93 -11.90 -4.47 -4.20
C GLU A 93 -11.81 -3.29 -3.23
N LEU A 94 -10.75 -3.23 -2.42
CA LEU A 94 -10.60 -2.20 -1.39
C LEU A 94 -10.14 -0.84 -1.96
N TYR A 95 -9.13 -0.85 -2.84
CA TYR A 95 -8.46 0.38 -3.28
C TYR A 95 -8.78 0.80 -4.71
N GLY A 96 -9.25 -0.13 -5.55
CA GLY A 96 -9.33 0.08 -7.00
C GLY A 96 -10.21 1.28 -7.39
N ASN A 97 -11.37 1.45 -6.76
CA ASN A 97 -12.26 2.58 -7.03
C ASN A 97 -11.63 3.92 -6.66
N ALA A 98 -11.04 4.02 -5.47
CA ALA A 98 -10.38 5.25 -5.03
C ALA A 98 -9.23 5.64 -5.97
N LEU A 99 -8.40 4.67 -6.37
CA LEU A 99 -7.31 4.90 -7.31
C LEU A 99 -7.80 5.37 -8.69
N ILE A 100 -8.86 4.74 -9.23
CA ILE A 100 -9.45 5.16 -10.50
C ILE A 100 -9.97 6.59 -10.41
N GLU A 101 -10.65 6.94 -9.31
CA GLU A 101 -11.17 8.30 -9.12
C GLU A 101 -10.06 9.34 -8.97
N SER A 102 -8.96 8.99 -8.31
CA SER A 102 -7.75 9.83 -8.26
C SER A 102 -7.18 10.04 -9.67
N VAL A 103 -7.06 8.98 -10.48
CA VAL A 103 -6.56 9.08 -11.86
C VAL A 103 -7.49 9.92 -12.75
N ILE A 104 -8.81 9.80 -12.59
CA ILE A 104 -9.79 10.64 -13.32
C ILE A 104 -9.60 12.13 -12.99
N LYS A 105 -9.38 12.46 -11.70
CA LYS A 105 -9.24 13.84 -11.25
C LYS A 105 -7.86 14.44 -11.53
N ALA A 106 -6.82 13.61 -11.61
CA ALA A 106 -5.46 14.05 -11.85
C ALA A 106 -5.26 14.64 -13.25
N ASP A 107 -4.37 15.64 -13.36
CA ASP A 107 -3.91 16.17 -14.64
C ASP A 107 -2.73 15.32 -15.15
N ILE A 108 -3.08 14.19 -15.75
CA ILE A 108 -2.11 13.18 -16.22
C ILE A 108 -1.15 13.74 -17.27
N SER A 109 -1.61 14.69 -18.09
CA SER A 109 -0.79 15.37 -19.10
C SER A 109 0.29 16.27 -18.50
N SER A 110 0.15 16.69 -17.25
CA SER A 110 1.06 17.61 -16.59
C SER A 110 1.93 16.93 -15.53
N GLY A 111 2.19 17.60 -14.40
CA GLY A 111 3.07 17.14 -13.34
C GLY A 111 2.57 15.87 -12.64
N ASP A 112 1.24 15.70 -12.53
CA ASP A 112 0.64 14.58 -11.79
C ASP A 112 0.97 13.23 -12.44
N GLY A 113 0.87 13.14 -13.77
CA GLY A 113 1.22 11.91 -14.50
C GLY A 113 2.69 11.52 -14.28
N LYS A 114 3.60 12.49 -14.30
CA LYS A 114 5.02 12.26 -14.02
C LYS A 114 5.26 11.84 -12.58
N LEU A 115 4.55 12.43 -11.60
CA LEU A 115 4.64 12.06 -10.19
C LEU A 115 4.12 10.63 -9.94
N ILE A 116 2.99 10.26 -10.55
CA ILE A 116 2.44 8.91 -10.47
C ILE A 116 3.44 7.92 -11.08
N CYS A 117 3.94 8.20 -12.29
CA CYS A 117 4.95 7.36 -12.95
C CYS A 117 6.29 7.27 -12.19
N HIS A 118 6.71 8.36 -11.54
CA HIS A 118 7.84 8.32 -10.62
C HIS A 118 7.57 7.41 -9.42
N SER A 119 6.36 7.49 -8.85
CA SER A 119 5.94 6.65 -7.74
C SER A 119 5.82 5.17 -8.13
N LEU A 120 5.61 4.86 -9.41
CA LEU A 120 5.47 3.49 -9.94
C LEU A 120 6.78 2.70 -10.11
N GLY A 121 7.89 3.20 -9.56
CA GLY A 121 9.21 2.58 -9.73
C GLY A 121 10.21 3.46 -10.47
N SER A 122 10.10 4.79 -10.28
CA SER A 122 11.00 5.80 -10.85
C SER A 122 11.04 5.83 -12.39
N LEU A 123 9.91 5.51 -13.03
CA LEU A 123 9.77 5.51 -14.50
C LEU A 123 9.88 6.91 -15.10
N CYS A 124 9.56 7.93 -14.31
CA CYS A 124 9.84 9.33 -14.59
C CYS A 124 10.83 9.89 -13.56
N PRO A 125 11.61 10.92 -13.94
CA PRO A 125 12.35 11.72 -12.98
C PRO A 125 11.42 12.27 -11.89
N ALA A 126 11.92 12.39 -10.66
CA ALA A 126 11.19 13.02 -9.59
C ALA A 126 10.80 14.46 -10.01
N PRO A 127 9.53 14.87 -9.89
CA PRO A 127 9.16 16.24 -10.16
C PRO A 127 9.90 17.18 -9.20
N ALA A 128 10.20 18.39 -9.65
CA ALA A 128 10.82 19.40 -8.80
C ALA A 128 9.91 19.70 -7.60
N VAL A 129 10.52 19.80 -6.42
CA VAL A 129 9.79 20.20 -5.21
C VAL A 129 9.44 21.67 -5.33
N THR A 130 8.14 21.98 -5.36
CA THR A 130 7.67 23.37 -5.31
C THR A 130 7.85 23.89 -3.89
N SER A 131 8.85 24.74 -3.66
CA SER A 131 9.02 25.40 -2.36
C SER A 131 7.94 26.46 -2.17
N GLY A 132 7.26 26.44 -1.03
CA GLY A 132 6.40 27.52 -0.57
C GLY A 132 7.10 28.33 0.53
N THR A 133 6.86 29.63 0.58
CA THR A 133 7.28 30.46 1.71
C THR A 133 6.22 30.39 2.80
N LEU A 134 6.60 29.87 3.98
CA LEU A 134 5.77 29.97 5.18
C LEU A 134 6.16 31.22 5.95
N THR A 135 5.23 32.17 6.04
CA THR A 135 5.43 33.39 6.84
C THR A 135 4.98 33.12 8.26
N PHE A 136 5.92 33.15 9.21
CA PHE A 136 5.58 33.08 10.62
C PHE A 136 4.92 34.40 11.06
N PRO A 137 3.84 34.35 11.86
CA PRO A 137 3.17 35.56 12.34
C PRO A 137 4.07 36.49 13.17
N LYS A 138 5.16 35.96 13.75
CA LYS A 138 6.11 36.69 14.57
C LYS A 138 7.55 36.33 14.17
N PRO A 139 8.49 37.27 14.24
CA PRO A 139 9.90 36.99 14.01
C PRO A 139 10.43 36.05 15.10
N LYS A 140 11.46 35.26 14.75
CA LYS A 140 12.18 34.42 15.69
C LYS A 140 12.77 35.28 16.82
N PRO A 141 12.53 34.97 18.12
CA PRO A 141 13.13 35.71 19.22
C PRO A 141 14.67 35.70 19.16
N ALA A 142 15.31 36.83 19.43
CA ALA A 142 16.77 36.98 19.30
C ALA A 142 17.58 36.19 20.35
N LYS A 143 16.99 35.94 21.53
CA LYS A 143 17.61 35.21 22.64
C LYS A 143 16.55 34.34 23.35
N PRO A 144 16.12 33.22 22.73
CA PRO A 144 15.18 32.33 23.39
C PRO A 144 15.85 31.73 24.62
N VAL A 145 15.22 31.90 25.78
CA VAL A 145 15.64 31.26 27.03
C VAL A 145 14.68 30.09 27.26
N ALA A 146 15.22 28.88 27.38
CA ALA A 146 14.41 27.73 27.77
C ALA A 146 13.83 27.98 29.17
N PRO A 147 12.56 27.61 29.43
CA PRO A 147 12.01 27.68 30.78
C PRO A 147 12.89 26.91 31.77
N THR A 148 13.03 27.43 32.99
CA THR A 148 13.71 26.70 34.07
C THR A 148 12.95 25.41 34.35
N ALA A 149 13.67 24.28 34.43
CA ALA A 149 13.06 23.01 34.79
C ALA A 149 12.42 23.10 36.18
N SER A 150 11.19 22.61 36.33
CA SER A 150 10.47 22.60 37.61
C SER A 150 11.08 21.65 38.64
N GLY A 151 11.95 20.74 38.21
CA GLY A 151 12.45 19.63 39.03
C GLY A 151 11.43 18.51 39.25
N GLN A 152 10.20 18.65 38.75
CA GLN A 152 9.16 17.62 38.81
C GLN A 152 9.26 16.72 37.58
N LEU A 153 9.41 15.42 37.81
CA LEU A 153 9.40 14.40 36.75
C LEU A 153 8.00 13.85 36.56
N ILE A 154 7.68 13.50 35.32
CA ILE A 154 6.46 12.80 34.94
C ILE A 154 6.81 11.64 34.01
N ASP A 155 6.02 10.57 34.08
CA ASP A 155 6.14 9.45 33.14
C ASP A 155 5.19 9.69 31.96
N VAL A 156 5.75 9.73 30.75
CA VAL A 156 4.98 9.82 29.51
C VAL A 156 5.07 8.49 28.79
N LEU A 157 3.92 7.85 28.56
CA LEU A 157 3.85 6.62 27.78
C LEU A 157 3.83 6.97 26.29
N HIS A 158 4.72 6.40 25.48
CA HIS A 158 4.66 6.53 24.02
C HIS A 158 4.39 5.15 23.40
N LEU A 159 3.31 5.07 22.61
CA LEU A 159 2.92 3.88 21.83
C LEU A 159 2.93 4.23 20.33
N SER A 160 3.44 3.31 19.51
CA SER A 160 3.39 3.34 18.03
C SER A 160 3.34 1.91 17.50
N ASP A 161 3.06 1.73 16.21
CA ASP A 161 3.26 0.50 15.44
C ASP A 161 2.59 -0.74 16.05
N TRP A 162 1.53 -0.57 16.84
CA TRP A 162 0.99 -1.69 17.62
C TRP A 162 0.41 -2.82 16.75
N HIS A 163 0.09 -2.53 15.48
CA HIS A 163 -0.41 -3.43 14.43
C HIS A 163 -1.15 -4.64 15.00
N VAL A 164 -2.30 -4.39 15.63
CA VAL A 164 -3.08 -5.45 16.26
C VAL A 164 -3.86 -6.21 15.20
N ASP A 165 -3.63 -7.51 15.16
CA ASP A 165 -4.32 -8.43 14.28
C ASP A 165 -5.39 -9.22 15.04
N GLU A 166 -6.65 -8.80 14.88
CA GLU A 166 -7.82 -9.47 15.45
C GLU A 166 -8.02 -10.89 14.89
N LEU A 167 -7.44 -11.19 13.74
CA LEU A 167 -7.54 -12.49 13.08
C LEU A 167 -6.33 -13.38 13.35
N TYR A 168 -5.36 -12.93 14.16
CA TYR A 168 -4.20 -13.73 14.54
C TYR A 168 -4.66 -15.04 15.20
N ALA A 169 -4.24 -16.16 14.64
CA ALA A 169 -4.60 -17.49 15.10
C ALA A 169 -3.34 -18.26 15.52
N PRO A 170 -3.11 -18.48 16.83
CA PRO A 170 -2.01 -19.33 17.29
C PRO A 170 -2.06 -20.72 16.63
N GLY A 171 -0.89 -21.22 16.24
CA GLY A 171 -0.75 -22.50 15.56
C GLY A 171 -1.08 -22.48 14.06
N SER A 172 -1.47 -21.34 13.48
CA SER A 172 -1.60 -21.19 12.03
C SER A 172 -0.23 -21.07 11.34
N GLU A 173 -0.21 -21.11 10.00
CA GLU A 173 1.02 -20.99 9.22
C GLU A 173 1.62 -19.58 9.34
N ALA A 174 2.87 -19.52 9.81
CA ALA A 174 3.62 -18.28 9.93
C ALA A 174 4.47 -17.96 8.68
N VAL A 175 4.62 -18.89 7.74
CA VAL A 175 5.31 -18.70 6.45
C VAL A 175 4.38 -19.07 5.30
N CYS A 176 3.45 -18.18 4.99
CA CYS A 176 2.37 -18.44 4.04
C CYS A 176 2.63 -17.87 2.63
N GLY A 177 3.72 -17.12 2.42
CA GLY A 177 4.05 -16.49 1.13
C GLY A 177 3.08 -15.39 0.70
N LYS A 178 2.11 -15.04 1.54
CA LYS A 178 1.21 -13.90 1.38
C LYS A 178 1.78 -12.70 2.13
N PRO A 179 1.21 -11.50 1.92
CA PRO A 179 1.55 -10.35 2.71
C PRO A 179 1.40 -10.64 4.23
N THR A 180 0.20 -10.91 4.72
CA THR A 180 -0.02 -11.18 6.15
C THR A 180 -0.21 -12.67 6.37
N CYS A 181 0.55 -13.26 7.30
CA CYS A 181 0.43 -14.66 7.72
C CYS A 181 -0.14 -14.74 9.14
N CYS A 182 -0.01 -15.91 9.80
CA CYS A 182 -0.49 -16.15 11.16
C CYS A 182 -2.01 -16.01 11.35
N ARG A 183 -2.78 -16.18 10.28
CA ARG A 183 -4.25 -16.26 10.29
C ARG A 183 -4.70 -17.60 9.72
N LYS A 184 -5.96 -17.96 9.94
CA LYS A 184 -6.59 -19.10 9.27
C LYS A 184 -7.31 -18.62 8.01
N PHE A 185 -6.72 -18.93 6.87
CA PHE A 185 -7.33 -18.72 5.55
C PHE A 185 -7.98 -20.01 5.04
N THR A 186 -8.83 -19.88 4.02
CA THR A 186 -9.50 -21.02 3.37
C THR A 186 -8.51 -21.99 2.71
N ASP A 187 -7.35 -21.49 2.27
CA ASP A 187 -6.27 -22.24 1.63
C ASP A 187 -5.12 -22.56 2.59
N SER A 188 -5.30 -22.34 3.90
CA SER A 188 -4.26 -22.67 4.89
C SER A 188 -3.99 -24.18 4.94
N PRO A 189 -2.72 -24.59 5.07
CA PRO A 189 -2.39 -26.01 5.17
C PRO A 189 -2.97 -26.61 6.45
N THR A 190 -3.38 -27.89 6.38
CA THR A 190 -3.87 -28.62 7.56
C THR A 190 -2.80 -28.76 8.64
N THR A 191 -1.53 -28.83 8.23
CA THR A 191 -0.38 -28.83 9.13
C THR A 191 0.56 -27.70 8.71
N PRO A 192 0.81 -26.70 9.59
CA PRO A 192 1.73 -25.62 9.27
C PRO A 192 3.16 -26.16 9.19
N GLN A 193 3.93 -25.69 8.23
CA GLN A 193 5.38 -25.85 8.19
C GLN A 193 6.01 -25.16 9.39
N ARG A 194 5.53 -23.96 9.74
CA ARG A 194 5.93 -23.24 10.95
C ARG A 194 4.71 -22.67 11.66
N ALA A 195 4.40 -23.25 12.80
CA ALA A 195 3.29 -22.82 13.63
C ALA A 195 3.57 -21.46 14.30
N ALA A 196 2.63 -20.53 14.14
CA ALA A 196 2.63 -19.23 14.81
C ALA A 196 2.50 -19.39 16.35
N SER A 197 3.31 -18.69 17.13
CA SER A 197 3.27 -18.76 18.61
C SER A 197 2.06 -18.04 19.19
N SER A 198 1.63 -18.43 20.39
CA SER A 198 0.51 -17.76 21.07
C SER A 198 0.76 -16.30 21.47
N TRP A 199 2.00 -15.83 21.38
CA TRP A 199 2.41 -14.47 21.77
C TRP A 199 2.89 -13.62 20.60
N GLY A 200 2.76 -14.10 19.36
CA GLY A 200 3.21 -13.39 18.16
C GLY A 200 4.28 -14.15 17.40
N ASP A 201 4.57 -13.70 16.19
CA ASP A 201 5.58 -14.29 15.32
C ASP A 201 6.34 -13.17 14.59
N TYR A 202 7.64 -13.37 14.32
CA TYR A 202 8.50 -12.35 13.73
C TYR A 202 8.07 -11.87 12.33
N GLY A 203 7.30 -12.69 11.60
CA GLY A 203 6.79 -12.35 10.27
C GLY A 203 5.35 -11.83 10.24
N CYS A 204 4.74 -11.58 11.40
CA CYS A 204 3.30 -11.32 11.52
C CYS A 204 3.00 -10.10 12.39
N ASP A 205 1.76 -9.63 12.28
CA ASP A 205 1.21 -8.58 13.14
C ASP A 205 0.91 -9.11 14.56
N THR A 206 0.69 -8.18 15.49
CA THR A 206 0.60 -8.45 16.93
C THR A 206 -0.73 -9.12 17.29
N PRO A 207 -0.74 -10.27 17.99
CA PRO A 207 -1.99 -10.84 18.49
C PRO A 207 -2.61 -9.96 19.56
N VAL A 208 -3.95 -9.87 19.57
CA VAL A 208 -4.74 -9.16 20.60
C VAL A 208 -4.28 -9.48 22.02
N LYS A 209 -3.94 -10.76 22.28
CA LYS A 209 -3.44 -11.24 23.57
C LYS A 209 -2.18 -10.50 24.04
N LEU A 210 -1.21 -10.28 23.15
CA LEU A 210 0.04 -9.60 23.51
C LEU A 210 -0.22 -8.12 23.83
N THR A 211 -1.03 -7.44 23.02
CA THR A 211 -1.41 -6.04 23.28
C THR A 211 -2.15 -5.88 24.59
N GLN A 212 -3.09 -6.77 24.91
CA GLN A 212 -3.79 -6.74 26.19
C GLN A 212 -2.86 -6.98 27.38
N ASP A 213 -1.86 -7.86 27.24
CA ASP A 213 -0.89 -8.11 28.30
C ASP A 213 0.04 -6.92 28.52
N LEU A 214 0.52 -6.29 27.44
CA LEU A 214 1.25 -5.02 27.49
C LEU A 214 0.48 -3.96 28.27
N LEU A 215 -0.79 -3.72 27.91
CA LEU A 215 -1.62 -2.71 28.57
C LEU A 215 -1.86 -3.02 30.06
N LYS A 216 -1.94 -4.30 30.44
CA LYS A 216 -2.02 -4.73 31.86
C LYS A 216 -0.69 -4.59 32.59
N TYR A 217 0.43 -4.62 31.88
CA TYR A 217 1.77 -4.55 32.46
C TYR A 217 2.22 -3.11 32.73
N ILE A 218 1.87 -2.16 31.87
CA ILE A 218 2.20 -0.73 32.00
C ILE A 218 2.01 -0.17 33.43
N PRO A 219 0.84 -0.31 34.09
CA PRO A 219 0.64 0.26 35.43
C PRO A 219 1.49 -0.40 36.52
N LYS A 220 2.14 -1.53 36.24
CA LYS A 220 3.07 -2.20 37.17
C LYS A 220 4.48 -1.62 37.15
N VAL A 221 4.83 -0.88 36.09
CA VAL A 221 6.20 -0.39 35.85
C VAL A 221 6.30 1.12 35.68
N ALA A 222 5.18 1.84 35.51
CA ALA A 222 5.17 3.28 35.35
C ALA A 222 3.90 3.91 35.95
N ASN A 223 4.03 5.13 36.49
CA ASN A 223 2.90 5.94 36.92
C ASN A 223 2.58 6.98 35.82
N VAL A 224 2.00 6.48 34.73
CA VAL A 224 1.78 7.24 33.50
C VAL A 224 0.91 8.47 33.76
N SER A 225 1.45 9.65 33.46
CA SER A 225 0.72 10.93 33.55
C SER A 225 -0.17 11.17 32.33
N PHE A 226 0.35 10.86 31.14
CA PHE A 226 -0.41 10.83 29.90
C PHE A 226 0.27 9.93 28.87
N ALA A 227 -0.47 9.57 27.82
CA ALA A 227 0.04 8.77 26.71
C ALA A 227 0.07 9.57 25.40
N VAL A 228 1.08 9.30 24.59
CA VAL A 228 1.19 9.71 23.19
C VAL A 228 1.04 8.45 22.35
N MET A 229 0.08 8.44 21.43
CA MET A 229 -0.11 7.35 20.48
C MET A 229 0.05 7.90 19.06
N THR A 230 1.11 7.48 18.38
CA THR A 230 1.47 8.03 17.06
C THR A 230 0.81 7.33 15.87
N GLY A 231 0.00 6.28 16.12
CA GLY A 231 -0.63 5.47 15.07
C GLY A 231 0.40 4.76 14.20
N ASP A 232 -0.04 3.93 13.25
CA ASP A 232 0.69 3.38 12.09
C ASP A 232 -0.26 2.62 11.16
#